data_AF-A0A090QDN3-F1
#
_entry.id   AF-A0A090QDN3-F1
#
_cell.length_a   1.000
_cell.length_b   1.000
_cell.length_c   1.000
_cell.angle_alpha   90.00
_cell.angle_beta   90.00
_cell.angle_gamma   90.00
#
_symmetry.space_group_name_H-M   'P 1'
#
loop_
_entity.id
_entity.type
_entity.pdbx_description
1 polymer ?
#
loop_
_entity_poly.entity_id
_entity_poly.type
_entity_poly.pdbx_seq_one_letter_code
_entity_poly.pdbx_strand_id
1 'polypeptide(L)' 'MFIRRVTLFKWVNGMVIWPFLLVQDKKSIKDPVFMNHERIHARQQLELILILFLFGI' A
#
# COMPACT_ATOMS: atom_id res chain seq x y z
N MET A 1 -4.30 -1.83 -7.78
CA MET A 1 -3.21 -1.11 -7.09
C MET A 1 -2.22 -0.60 -8.13
N PHE A 2 -2.03 0.71 -8.23
CA PHE A 2 -1.11 1.37 -9.16
C PHE A 2 0.25 1.59 -8.51
N ILE A 3 1.35 1.20 -9.14
CA ILE A 3 2.68 1.31 -8.54
C ILE A 3 3.36 2.60 -9.01
N ARG A 4 3.78 3.45 -8.06
CA ARG A 4 4.52 4.69 -8.31
C ARG A 4 5.82 4.68 -7.52
N ARG A 5 6.93 5.05 -8.17
CA ARG A 5 8.21 5.24 -7.47
C ARG A 5 8.22 6.61 -6.79
N VAL A 6 8.57 6.67 -5.50
CA VAL A 6 8.72 7.93 -4.75
C VAL A 6 9.91 7.84 -3.79
N THR A 7 10.58 8.95 -3.53
CA THR A 7 11.76 9.02 -2.63
C THR A 7 11.49 9.82 -1.36
N LEU A 8 10.22 10.01 -1.00
CA LEU A 8 9.79 10.90 0.08
C LEU A 8 10.12 10.37 1.48
N PHE A 9 10.09 9.05 1.67
CA PHE A 9 10.20 8.43 2.99
C PHE A 9 11.42 7.50 3.04
N LYS A 10 12.56 7.97 3.56
CA LYS A 10 13.82 7.20 3.58
C LYS A 10 13.76 5.89 4.38
N TRP A 11 12.83 5.78 5.33
CA TRP A 11 12.76 4.67 6.29
C TRP A 11 11.82 3.53 5.91
N VAL A 12 11.03 3.68 4.83
CA VAL A 12 10.01 2.69 4.42
C VAL A 12 10.26 2.25 2.98
N ASN A 13 10.26 0.94 2.73
CA ASN A 13 10.50 0.40 1.38
C ASN A 13 9.31 0.62 0.45
N GLY A 14 8.10 0.65 0.99
CA GLY A 14 6.92 1.13 0.32
C GLY A 14 5.79 1.46 1.29
N MET A 15 4.71 2.00 0.74
CA MET A 15 3.53 2.41 1.47
C MET A 15 2.32 2.30 0.54
N VAL A 16 1.27 1.63 1.00
CA VAL A 16 -0.02 1.59 0.31
C VAL A 16 -0.87 2.77 0.76
N ILE A 17 -1.25 3.61 -0.19
CA ILE A 17 -2.27 4.64 -0.06
C ILE A 17 -3.29 4.34 -1.15
N TRP A 18 -4.30 3.53 -0.85
CA TRP A 18 -5.22 3.02 -1.85
C TRP A 18 -5.77 4.14 -2.75
N PRO A 19 -5.69 4.01 -4.09
CA PRO A 19 -5.34 2.81 -4.87
C PRO A 19 -3.85 2.68 -5.26
N PHE A 20 -2.96 3.51 -4.70
CA PHE A 20 -1.54 3.60 -5.06
C PHE A 20 -0.64 2.81 -4.11
N LEU A 21 0.35 2.12 -4.67
CA LEU A 21 1.52 1.62 -3.96
C LEU A 21 2.69 2.54 -4.28
N LEU A 22 3.17 3.26 -3.26
CA LEU A 22 4.38 4.05 -3.33
C LEU A 22 5.56 3.16 -2.97
N VAL A 23 6.57 3.09 -3.83
CA VAL A 23 7.76 2.25 -3.60
C VAL A 23 9.02 3.10 -3.73
N GLN A 24 9.97 2.95 -2.82
CA GLN A 24 11.27 3.62 -2.95
C GLN A 24 12.14 2.98 -4.03
N ASP A 25 12.27 1.65 -4.03
CA ASP A 25 13.04 0.91 -5.02
C ASP A 25 12.17 -0.07 -5.82
N LYS A 26 12.31 -0.04 -7.15
CA LYS A 26 11.69 -1.02 -8.05
C LYS A 26 12.15 -2.46 -7.75
N LYS A 27 13.29 -2.65 -7.09
CA LYS A 27 13.73 -3.99 -6.65
C LYS A 27 12.76 -4.62 -5.66
N SER A 28 12.14 -3.85 -4.77
CA SER A 28 11.16 -4.35 -3.79
C SER A 28 9.93 -4.96 -4.47
N ILE A 29 9.57 -4.49 -5.67
CA ILE A 29 8.45 -5.05 -6.46
C ILE A 29 8.72 -6.50 -6.89
N LYS A 30 10.00 -6.90 -7.01
CA LYS A 30 10.39 -8.27 -7.36
C LYS A 30 10.37 -9.22 -6.17
N ASP A 31 10.28 -8.70 -4.95
CA ASP A 31 10.17 -9.52 -3.75
C ASP A 31 8.68 -9.92 -3.55
N PRO A 32 8.34 -11.22 -3.67
CA PRO A 32 6.98 -11.68 -3.53
C PRO A 32 6.42 -11.51 -2.11
N VAL A 33 7.28 -11.59 -1.08
CA VAL A 33 6.86 -11.43 0.32
C VAL A 33 6.44 -9.99 0.55
N PHE A 34 7.30 -9.03 0.17
CA PHE A 34 6.98 -7.60 0.20
C PHE A 34 5.67 -7.29 -0.54
N MET A 35 5.54 -7.74 -1.79
CA MET A 35 4.34 -7.48 -2.58
C MET A 35 3.07 -8.09 -1.96
N ASN A 36 3.19 -9.21 -1.23
CA ASN A 36 2.06 -9.79 -0.52
C ASN A 36 1.68 -8.97 0.73
N HIS A 37 2.66 -8.48 1.49
CA HIS A 37 2.40 -7.55 2.59
C HIS A 37 1.63 -6.31 2.10
N GLU A 38 2.07 -5.68 1.01
CA GLU A 38 1.39 -4.50 0.47
C GLU A 38 -0.03 -4.82 -0.04
N ARG A 39 -0.27 -6.02 -0.59
CA ARG A 39 -1.62 -6.46 -0.96
C ARG A 39 -2.55 -6.65 0.24
N ILE A 40 -2.01 -7.15 1.36
CA ILE A 40 -2.77 -7.28 2.61
C ILE A 40 -3.11 -5.90 3.15
N HIS A 41 -2.14 -4.97 3.22
CA HIS A 41 -2.39 -3.59 3.62
C HIS A 41 -3.44 -2.89 2.73
N ALA A 42 -3.41 -3.13 1.41
CA ALA A 42 -4.41 -2.60 0.49
C ALA A 42 -5.82 -3.12 0.77
N ARG A 43 -5.97 -4.41 1.08
CA ARG A 43 -7.27 -4.99 1.47
C ARG A 43 -7.75 -4.44 2.79
N GLN A 44 -6.86 -4.34 3.79
CA GLN A 44 -7.18 -3.75 5.08
C GLN A 44 -7.62 -2.28 4.95
N GLN A 45 -6.97 -1.49 4.09
CA GLN A 45 -7.42 -0.12 3.82
C GLN A 45 -8.84 -0.10 3.23
N LEU A 46 -9.16 -0.98 2.29
CA LEU A 46 -10.52 -1.09 1.75
C LEU A 46 -11.55 -1.53 2.79
N GLU A 47 -11.20 -2.49 3.65
CA GLU A 47 -12.05 -2.96 4.75
C GLU A 47 -12.31 -1.84 5.76
N LEU A 48 -11.28 -1.07 6.14
CA LEU A 48 -11.42 0.09 7.02
C LEU A 48 -12.26 1.18 6.39
N ILE A 49 -12.07 1.46 5.10
CA ILE A 49 -12.90 2.41 4.34
C ILE A 49 -14.37 1.95 4.40
N LEU A 50 -14.64 0.67 4.14
CA LEU A 50 -16.00 0.12 4.21
C LEU A 50 -16.59 0.23 5.62
N ILE A 51 -15.80 -0.05 6.66
CA ILE A 51 -16.21 0.11 8.06
C ILE A 51 -16.57 1.58 8.36
N LEU A 52 -15.71 2.53 7.96
CA LEU A 52 -15.97 3.97 8.11
C LEU A 52 -17.32 4.37 7.46
N PHE A 53 -17.56 3.93 6.22
CA PHE A 53 -18.79 4.24 5.50
C PHE A 53 -20.04 3.51 6.04
N LEU A 54 -19.89 2.30 6.59
CA LEU A 54 -21.01 1.54 7.14
C LEU A 54 -21.50 2.10 8.48
N PHE A 55 -20.59 2.56 9.33
CA PHE A 55 -20.92 3.13 10.65
C PHE A 55 -21.27 4.63 10.60
N GLY A 56 -21.32 5.23 9.41
CA GLY A 56 -21.82 6.60 9.21
C GLY A 56 -20.91 7.71 9.72
N ILE A 57 -19.59 7.46 9.77
CA ILE A 57 -18.57 8.48 10.05
C ILE A 57 -18.28 9.28 8.77
#